data_AF-A0AAD1RUX1-F1
#
_entry.id   AF-A0AAD1RUX1-F1
#
_cell.length_a   1.000
_cell.length_b   1.000
_cell.length_c   1.000
_cell.angle_alpha   90.00
_cell.angle_beta   90.00
_cell.angle_gamma   90.00
#
_symmetry.space_group_name_H-M   'P 1'
#
loop_
_entity.id
_entity.type
_entity.pdbx_description
1 polymer ?
#
loop_
_entity_poly.entity_id
_entity_poly.type
_entity_poly.pdbx_seq_one_letter_code
_entity_poly.pdbx_strand_id
1 'polypeptide(L)'
;MATRETADQRQDLKPPTKKDREKKDKQEKRLSNFFNAPADKSTLENSQTSTPYKAVLSKETADFSVTEAKEPSDEQQTVTPGYLKECLDLQLEQIKTEMQANFATLKKDILEIGQKVKVNEQKIENFEFLLQKQNEIIEKQQTKINDLEERTINIEERARRNNLRIRNIPESISQDNLATYLSEFFKVLKINIEDKVDFRLSLLRF
;
A
#
# COMPACT_ATOMS: atom_id res chain seq x y z
N MET A 1 -43.76 34.96 -10.33
CA MET A 1 -42.70 35.85 -9.79
C MET A 1 -42.00 35.13 -8.66
N ALA A 2 -40.75 34.72 -8.86
CA ALA A 2 -39.74 34.49 -7.82
C ALA A 2 -38.44 34.05 -8.51
N THR A 3 -37.55 35.01 -8.77
CA THR A 3 -36.15 34.79 -9.15
C THR A 3 -35.36 34.43 -7.89
N ARG A 4 -34.54 33.38 -7.94
CA ARG A 4 -33.47 33.13 -6.95
C ARG A 4 -32.14 33.07 -7.69
N GLU A 5 -31.39 34.15 -7.55
CA GLU A 5 -30.01 34.32 -7.97
C GLU A 5 -29.09 33.46 -7.09
N THR A 6 -28.26 32.62 -7.71
CA THR A 6 -27.12 31.97 -7.07
C THR A 6 -25.90 32.84 -7.25
N ALA A 7 -25.43 33.45 -6.16
CA ALA A 7 -24.24 34.28 -6.09
C ALA A 7 -22.96 33.41 -6.19
N ASP A 8 -22.09 33.80 -7.11
CA ASP A 8 -20.75 33.26 -7.40
C ASP A 8 -19.77 33.71 -6.30
N GLN A 9 -19.36 32.81 -5.40
CA GLN A 9 -18.28 33.07 -4.43
C GLN A 9 -16.94 32.58 -4.97
N ARG A 10 -16.27 33.44 -5.74
CA ARG A 10 -14.85 33.28 -6.05
C ARG A 10 -14.03 33.72 -4.83
N GLN A 11 -13.47 32.76 -4.09
CA GLN A 11 -12.45 33.06 -3.09
C GLN A 11 -11.11 33.31 -3.81
N ASP A 12 -10.64 34.55 -3.73
CA ASP A 12 -9.31 34.96 -4.19
C ASP A 12 -8.22 34.22 -3.40
N LEU A 13 -7.62 33.21 -4.02
CA LEU A 13 -6.43 32.54 -3.51
C LEU A 13 -5.26 33.51 -3.52
N LYS A 14 -4.95 34.10 -2.36
CA LYS A 14 -3.74 34.91 -2.17
C LYS A 14 -2.50 34.07 -2.51
N PRO A 15 -1.56 34.61 -3.31
CA PRO A 15 -0.33 33.89 -3.64
C PRO A 15 0.51 33.62 -2.38
N PRO A 16 1.16 32.44 -2.30
CA PRO A 16 1.89 32.01 -1.11
C PRO A 16 3.04 32.97 -0.79
N THR A 17 3.16 33.34 0.48
CA THR A 17 4.14 34.31 0.94
C THR A 17 5.55 33.70 0.91
N LYS A 18 6.59 34.54 0.90
CA LYS A 18 8.00 34.07 0.96
C LYS A 18 8.26 33.14 2.16
N LYS A 19 7.60 33.39 3.30
CA LYS A 19 7.71 32.54 4.50
C LYS A 19 7.12 31.13 4.30
N ASP A 20 6.08 31.01 3.47
CA ASP A 20 5.46 29.71 3.19
C ASP A 20 6.32 28.86 2.26
N ARG A 21 7.02 29.50 1.31
CA ARG A 21 8.00 28.83 0.44
C ARG A 21 9.20 28.31 1.22
N GLU A 22 9.71 29.12 2.15
CA GLU A 22 10.88 28.75 2.96
C GLU A 22 10.61 27.59 3.93
N LYS A 23 9.38 27.51 4.47
CA LYS A 23 8.95 26.36 5.29
C LYS A 23 8.86 25.07 4.47
N LYS A 24 8.37 25.16 3.23
CA LYS A 24 8.26 24.02 2.32
C LYS A 24 9.64 23.47 1.93
N ASP A 25 10.58 24.35 1.58
CA ASP A 25 11.96 23.97 1.23
C ASP A 25 12.70 23.32 2.42
N LYS A 26 12.44 23.79 3.64
CA LYS A 26 13.04 23.22 4.86
C LYS A 26 12.46 21.84 5.20
N GLN A 27 11.21 21.57 4.82
CA GLN A 27 10.57 20.27 4.96
C GLN A 27 11.06 19.28 3.90
N GLU A 28 11.25 19.71 2.64
CA GLU A 28 11.81 18.88 1.57
C GLU A 28 13.26 18.50 1.85
N LYS A 29 14.10 19.42 2.36
CA LYS A 29 15.49 19.10 2.77
C LYS A 29 15.58 18.12 3.94
N ARG A 30 14.59 18.12 4.84
CA ARG A 30 14.51 17.12 5.93
C ARG A 30 14.17 15.73 5.39
N LEU A 31 13.31 15.66 4.39
CA LEU A 31 12.94 14.39 3.76
C LEU A 31 14.09 13.82 2.92
N SER A 32 14.82 14.66 2.17
CA SER A 32 15.96 14.18 1.37
C SER A 32 17.11 13.63 2.22
N ASN A 33 17.33 14.18 3.42
CA ASN A 33 18.37 13.69 4.34
C ASN A 33 17.98 12.38 5.04
N PHE A 34 16.70 12.01 5.07
CA PHE A 34 16.25 10.75 5.65
C PHE A 34 16.40 9.57 4.67
N PHE A 35 16.28 9.83 3.37
CA PHE A 35 16.42 8.80 2.32
C PHE A 35 17.87 8.53 1.87
N ASN A 36 18.81 9.43 2.18
CA ASN A 36 20.22 9.32 1.76
C ASN A 36 21.18 8.95 2.89
N ALA A 37 20.70 8.44 4.03
CA ALA A 37 21.58 7.90 5.06
C ALA A 37 22.29 6.64 4.51
N PRO A 38 23.63 6.56 4.53
CA PRO A 38 24.34 5.40 4.03
C PRO A 38 23.97 4.16 4.85
N ALA A 39 23.54 3.10 4.17
CA ALA A 39 23.27 1.81 4.77
C ALA A 39 24.58 1.22 5.30
N ASP A 40 24.73 1.20 6.62
CA ASP A 40 25.82 0.51 7.29
C ASP A 40 25.66 -1.00 7.07
N LYS A 41 26.54 -1.58 6.24
CA LYS A 41 26.54 -3.00 5.88
C LYS A 41 27.27 -3.85 6.93
N SER A 42 26.78 -3.88 8.16
CA SER A 42 27.41 -4.67 9.23
C SER A 42 26.40 -5.34 10.15
N THR A 43 25.30 -5.90 9.63
CA THR A 43 24.50 -6.86 10.42
C THR A 43 23.71 -7.78 9.49
N LEU A 44 24.39 -8.73 8.85
CA LEU A 44 23.74 -9.69 7.96
C LEU A 44 24.46 -11.05 8.02
N GLU A 45 24.42 -11.71 9.19
CA GLU A 45 24.54 -13.16 9.29
C GLU A 45 23.65 -13.67 10.42
N ASN A 46 22.54 -14.30 10.03
CA ASN A 46 21.90 -15.51 10.59
C ASN A 46 20.38 -15.43 10.47
N SER A 47 19.86 -16.07 9.44
CA SER A 47 18.44 -16.40 9.31
C SER A 47 18.32 -17.69 8.50
N GLN A 48 18.76 -18.81 9.08
CA GLN A 48 18.33 -20.11 8.58
C GLN A 48 16.98 -20.46 9.21
N THR A 49 16.09 -20.81 8.31
CA THR A 49 14.71 -21.28 8.48
C THR A 49 14.64 -22.56 9.31
N SER A 50 13.79 -22.60 10.34
CA SER A 50 13.06 -23.83 10.69
C SER A 50 11.71 -23.51 11.32
N THR A 51 10.67 -24.10 10.74
CA THR A 51 9.27 -24.13 11.16
C THR A 51 9.02 -25.30 12.13
N PRO A 52 7.85 -25.34 12.82
CA PRO A 52 7.77 -25.81 14.21
C PRO A 52 7.36 -27.28 14.38
N TYR A 53 7.77 -27.81 15.54
CA TYR A 53 7.35 -29.08 16.14
C TYR A 53 5.83 -29.16 16.39
N LYS A 54 5.25 -30.33 16.09
CA LYS A 54 3.97 -30.78 16.67
C LYS A 54 4.05 -32.25 17.08
N ALA A 55 3.94 -32.44 18.39
CA ALA A 55 3.26 -33.48 19.15
C ALA A 55 3.53 -35.00 18.95
N VAL A 56 4.13 -35.57 20.01
CA VAL A 56 3.63 -36.66 20.88
C VAL A 56 2.95 -37.89 20.22
N LEU A 57 3.47 -39.11 20.48
CA LEU A 57 2.91 -40.13 21.41
C LEU A 57 3.32 -41.60 21.05
N SER A 58 3.85 -42.30 22.06
CA SER A 58 3.77 -43.75 22.34
C SER A 58 4.45 -44.77 21.39
N LYS A 59 5.36 -45.60 21.93
CA LYS A 59 5.05 -46.89 22.59
C LYS A 59 6.33 -47.59 23.07
N GLU A 60 6.22 -48.18 24.25
CA GLU A 60 7.08 -49.23 24.79
C GLU A 60 7.17 -50.43 23.84
N THR A 61 8.33 -51.09 23.77
CA THR A 61 8.50 -52.48 24.24
C THR A 61 9.99 -52.77 24.38
N ALA A 62 10.33 -53.37 25.51
CA ALA A 62 11.64 -53.86 25.87
C ALA A 62 12.06 -55.06 25.01
N ASP A 63 13.35 -55.13 24.67
CA ASP A 63 14.05 -56.38 24.44
C ASP A 63 15.16 -56.49 25.48
N PHE A 64 14.94 -57.38 26.44
CA PHE A 64 15.85 -57.78 27.50
C PHE A 64 16.38 -59.17 27.14
N SER A 65 17.62 -59.25 26.63
CA SER A 65 18.34 -60.52 26.51
C SER A 65 19.22 -60.73 27.74
N VAL A 66 18.84 -61.74 28.52
CA VAL A 66 19.59 -62.33 29.64
C VAL A 66 20.90 -62.93 29.15
N THR A 67 22.01 -62.60 29.82
CA THR A 67 23.13 -63.54 30.01
C THR A 67 23.72 -63.37 31.40
N GLU A 68 23.99 -64.53 32.00
CA GLU A 68 24.21 -64.83 33.41
C GLU A 68 25.48 -64.24 34.06
N ALA A 69 25.28 -63.93 35.34
CA ALA A 69 26.11 -64.28 36.49
C ALA A 69 27.62 -63.96 36.44
N LYS A 70 27.97 -62.89 37.16
CA LYS A 70 29.08 -62.95 38.10
C LYS A 70 28.76 -62.05 39.30
N GLU A 71 28.50 -62.68 40.45
CA GLU A 71 28.34 -62.00 41.73
C GLU A 71 29.50 -61.05 42.01
N PRO A 72 29.21 -59.88 42.57
CA PRO A 72 30.00 -59.37 43.67
C PRO A 72 29.09 -59.25 44.90
N SER A 73 29.42 -60.10 45.88
CA SER A 73 29.35 -59.83 47.32
C SER A 73 28.39 -58.73 47.79
N ASP A 74 27.37 -59.19 48.52
CA ASP A 74 26.57 -58.43 49.47
C ASP A 74 27.40 -57.42 50.29
N GLU A 75 27.30 -56.15 49.91
CA GLU A 75 27.27 -55.05 50.87
C GLU A 75 25.90 -54.38 50.72
N GLN A 76 24.90 -54.94 51.40
CA GLN A 76 23.60 -54.30 51.57
C GLN A 76 23.81 -53.04 52.41
N GLN A 77 24.07 -51.91 51.74
CA GLN A 77 23.90 -50.58 52.33
C GLN A 77 22.44 -50.47 52.76
N THR A 78 22.18 -50.62 54.05
CA THR A 78 20.91 -50.28 54.66
C THR A 78 20.65 -48.81 54.35
N VAL A 79 19.74 -48.53 53.42
CA VAL A 79 19.30 -47.16 53.11
C VAL A 79 18.62 -46.64 54.37
N THR A 80 19.37 -45.89 55.17
CA THR A 80 18.83 -45.30 56.39
C THR A 80 17.80 -44.23 55.99
N PRO A 81 16.72 -44.03 56.77
CA PRO A 81 15.71 -43.01 56.50
C PRO A 81 16.28 -41.60 56.28
N GLY A 82 17.47 -41.32 56.83
CA GLY A 82 18.19 -40.07 56.64
C GLY A 82 18.69 -39.86 55.21
N TYR A 83 19.18 -40.90 54.53
CA TYR A 83 19.70 -40.80 53.16
C TYR A 83 18.59 -40.55 52.13
N LEU A 84 17.43 -41.17 52.33
CA LEU A 84 16.24 -40.92 51.51
C LEU A 84 15.73 -39.48 51.66
N LYS A 85 15.76 -38.95 52.89
CA LYS A 85 15.37 -37.56 53.16
C LYS A 85 16.31 -36.57 52.47
N GLU A 86 17.62 -36.81 52.54
CA GLU A 86 18.63 -35.97 51.89
C GLU A 86 18.49 -35.98 50.36
N CYS A 87 18.21 -37.14 49.74
CA CYS A 87 17.90 -37.24 48.32
C CYS A 87 16.62 -36.47 47.93
N LEU A 88 15.56 -36.55 48.75
CA LEU A 88 14.33 -35.81 48.52
C LEU A 88 14.53 -34.29 48.64
N ASP A 89 15.30 -33.84 49.64
CA ASP A 89 15.62 -32.43 49.83
C ASP A 89 16.45 -31.88 48.65
N LEU A 90 17.40 -32.68 48.12
CA LEU A 90 18.16 -32.36 46.91
C LEU A 90 17.28 -32.27 45.66
N GLN A 91 16.35 -33.21 45.47
CA GLN A 91 15.41 -33.17 44.35
C GLN A 91 14.47 -31.96 44.45
N LEU A 92 14.00 -31.61 45.65
CA LEU A 92 13.15 -30.44 45.85
C LEU A 92 13.88 -29.13 45.54
N GLU A 93 15.14 -28.99 45.93
CA GLU A 93 15.95 -27.82 45.56
C GLU A 93 16.26 -27.77 44.06
N GLN A 94 16.49 -28.91 43.41
CA GLN A 94 16.59 -28.97 41.94
C GLN A 94 15.31 -28.52 41.25
N ILE A 95 14.15 -29.03 41.67
CA ILE A 95 12.85 -28.63 41.10
C ILE A 95 12.60 -27.14 41.30
N LYS A 96 12.92 -26.62 42.48
CA LYS A 96 12.75 -25.19 42.80
C LYS A 96 13.66 -24.29 41.98
N THR A 97 14.91 -24.69 41.78
CA THR A 97 15.87 -23.93 40.95
C THR A 97 15.48 -23.98 39.47
N GLU A 98 15.05 -25.13 38.95
CA GLU A 98 14.52 -25.25 37.58
C GLU A 98 13.25 -24.42 37.39
N MET A 99 12.32 -24.45 38.35
CA MET A 99 11.12 -23.60 38.29
C MET A 99 11.49 -22.11 38.27
N GLN A 100 12.41 -21.67 39.11
CA GLN A 100 12.86 -20.28 39.11
C GLN A 100 13.50 -19.87 37.79
N ALA A 101 14.33 -20.74 37.19
CA ALA A 101 14.93 -20.50 35.89
C ALA A 101 13.87 -20.41 34.77
N ASN A 102 12.87 -21.30 34.79
CA ASN A 102 11.76 -21.30 33.84
C ASN A 102 10.90 -20.03 33.98
N PHE A 103 10.58 -19.61 35.20
CA PHE A 103 9.85 -18.36 35.45
C PHE A 103 10.64 -17.11 35.02
N ALA A 104 11.96 -17.10 35.23
CA ALA A 104 12.81 -16.01 34.78
C ALA A 104 12.82 -15.91 33.25
N THR A 105 12.88 -17.05 32.56
CA THR A 105 12.84 -17.13 31.10
C THR A 105 11.47 -16.68 30.57
N LEU A 106 10.38 -17.20 31.14
CA LEU A 106 9.03 -16.80 30.77
C LEU A 106 8.80 -15.29 30.95
N LYS A 107 9.29 -14.72 32.05
CA LYS A 107 9.20 -13.27 32.29
C LYS A 107 9.94 -12.46 31.22
N LYS A 108 11.12 -12.93 30.80
CA LYS A 108 11.89 -12.31 29.73
C LYS A 108 11.14 -12.38 28.40
N ASP A 109 10.59 -13.53 28.06
CA ASP A 109 9.83 -13.73 26.81
C ASP A 109 8.58 -12.85 26.77
N ILE A 110 7.85 -12.74 27.88
CA ILE A 110 6.68 -11.85 27.99
C ILE A 110 7.08 -10.38 27.76
N LEU A 111 8.20 -9.93 28.34
CA LEU A 111 8.69 -8.57 28.13
C LEU A 111 9.10 -8.32 26.68
N GLU A 112 9.77 -9.28 26.04
CA GLU A 112 10.16 -9.19 24.64
C GLU A 112 8.94 -9.16 23.70
N ILE A 113 7.94 -10.00 23.97
CA ILE A 113 6.67 -9.98 23.23
C ILE A 113 5.99 -8.62 23.41
N GLY A 114 5.91 -8.08 24.63
CA GLY A 114 5.32 -6.77 24.89
C GLY A 114 6.03 -5.64 24.14
N GLN A 115 7.37 -5.68 24.05
CA GLN A 115 8.14 -4.72 23.25
C GLN A 115 7.86 -4.86 21.75
N LYS A 116 7.82 -6.08 21.23
CA LYS A 116 7.50 -6.34 19.81
C LYS A 116 6.10 -5.87 19.45
N VAL A 117 5.12 -6.11 20.32
CA VAL A 117 3.73 -5.63 20.14
C VAL A 117 3.72 -4.11 20.06
N LYS A 118 4.34 -3.41 21.02
CA LYS A 118 4.40 -1.95 21.04
C LYS A 118 5.05 -1.36 19.79
N VAL A 119 6.15 -1.96 19.30
CA VAL A 119 6.81 -1.54 18.06
C VAL A 119 5.90 -1.75 16.85
N ASN A 120 5.16 -2.86 16.81
CA ASN A 120 4.23 -3.14 15.72
C ASN A 120 3.03 -2.19 15.74
N GLU A 121 2.47 -1.87 16.91
CA GLU A 121 1.40 -0.88 17.05
C GLU A 121 1.85 0.48 16.49
N GLN A 122 3.04 0.96 16.87
CA GLN A 122 3.61 2.20 16.33
C GLN A 122 3.82 2.15 14.81
N LYS A 123 4.23 1.00 14.27
CA LYS A 123 4.36 0.85 12.81
C LYS A 123 3.01 0.93 12.12
N ILE A 124 1.97 0.30 12.68
CA ILE A 124 0.62 0.34 12.15
C ILE A 124 0.08 1.77 12.12
N GLU A 125 0.19 2.51 13.23
CA GLU A 125 -0.22 3.92 13.30
C GLU A 125 0.49 4.78 12.23
N ASN A 126 1.80 4.56 12.04
CA ASN A 126 2.56 5.26 11.00
C ASN A 126 2.09 4.89 9.58
N PHE A 127 1.77 3.62 9.33
CA PHE A 127 1.26 3.18 8.03
C PHE A 127 -0.12 3.76 7.74
N GLU A 128 -1.02 3.79 8.73
CA GLU A 128 -2.34 4.40 8.59
C GLU A 128 -2.24 5.89 8.24
N PHE A 129 -1.36 6.62 8.93
CA PHE A 129 -1.09 8.03 8.62
C PHE A 129 -0.54 8.22 7.19
N LEU A 130 0.41 7.39 6.77
CA LEU A 130 0.97 7.47 5.42
C LEU A 130 -0.07 7.14 4.35
N LEU A 131 -0.92 6.15 4.60
CA LEU A 131 -1.98 5.74 3.68
C LEU A 131 -3.00 6.87 3.51
N GLN A 132 -3.44 7.51 4.60
CA GLN A 132 -4.34 8.65 4.53
C GLN A 132 -3.74 9.79 3.71
N LYS A 133 -2.47 10.12 3.95
CA LYS A 133 -1.77 11.15 3.17
C LYS A 133 -1.64 10.79 1.69
N GLN A 134 -1.39 9.52 1.36
CA GLN A 134 -1.37 9.07 -0.03
C GLN A 134 -2.73 9.19 -0.70
N ASN A 135 -3.81 8.83 -0.02
CA ASN A 135 -5.17 8.97 -0.55
C ASN A 135 -5.49 10.42 -0.90
N GLU A 136 -5.14 11.38 -0.03
CA GLU A 136 -5.31 12.81 -0.34
C GLU A 136 -4.51 13.25 -1.57
N ILE A 137 -3.32 12.70 -1.79
CA ILE A 137 -2.49 13.00 -2.96
C ILE A 137 -3.14 12.43 -4.22
N ILE A 138 -3.63 11.19 -4.16
CA ILE A 138 -4.30 10.51 -5.27
C ILE A 138 -5.55 11.30 -5.67
N GLU A 139 -6.38 11.70 -4.71
CA GLU A 139 -7.58 12.52 -4.98
C GLU A 139 -7.21 13.84 -5.68
N LYS A 140 -6.20 14.55 -5.16
CA LYS A 140 -5.71 15.80 -5.78
C LYS A 140 -5.16 15.57 -7.19
N GLN A 141 -4.51 14.44 -7.45
CA GLN A 141 -4.03 14.09 -8.77
C GLN A 141 -5.17 13.75 -9.71
N GLN A 142 -6.18 13.00 -9.26
CA GLN A 142 -7.36 12.67 -10.05
C GLN A 142 -8.11 13.92 -10.48
N THR A 143 -8.33 14.87 -9.56
CA THR A 143 -8.95 16.17 -9.92
C THR A 143 -8.15 16.89 -11.01
N LYS A 144 -6.82 16.94 -10.89
CA LYS A 144 -5.96 17.59 -11.90
C LYS A 144 -6.01 16.89 -13.25
N ILE A 145 -6.08 15.56 -13.28
CA ILE A 145 -6.22 14.80 -14.52
C ILE A 145 -7.54 15.14 -15.18
N ASN A 146 -8.65 15.11 -14.44
CA ASN A 146 -9.97 15.45 -14.95
C ASN A 146 -9.99 16.90 -15.50
N ASP A 147 -9.40 17.85 -14.78
CA ASP A 147 -9.29 19.25 -15.24
C ASP A 147 -8.48 19.37 -16.55
N LEU A 148 -7.41 18.59 -16.69
CA LEU A 148 -6.58 18.58 -17.90
C LEU A 148 -7.31 17.92 -19.08
N GLU A 149 -8.06 16.85 -18.84
CA GLU A 149 -8.91 16.22 -19.85
C GLU A 149 -9.96 17.19 -20.36
N GLU A 150 -10.68 17.87 -19.46
CA GLU A 150 -11.69 18.86 -19.83
C GLU A 150 -11.08 20.02 -20.63
N ARG A 151 -9.91 20.52 -20.22
CA ARG A 151 -9.19 21.55 -20.99
C ARG A 151 -8.80 21.06 -22.37
N THR A 152 -8.36 19.81 -22.49
CA THR A 152 -7.95 19.22 -23.76
C THR A 152 -9.14 19.12 -24.71
N ILE A 153 -10.28 18.60 -24.23
CA ILE A 153 -11.53 18.53 -25.00
C ILE A 153 -11.93 19.93 -25.47
N ASN A 154 -11.94 20.91 -24.56
CA ASN A 154 -12.28 22.29 -24.90
C ASN A 154 -11.36 22.90 -25.97
N ILE A 155 -10.05 22.63 -25.89
CA ILE A 155 -9.07 23.10 -26.89
C ILE A 155 -9.32 22.42 -28.24
N GLU A 156 -9.55 21.11 -28.25
CA GLU A 156 -9.84 20.36 -29.47
C GLU A 156 -11.12 20.84 -30.14
N GLU A 157 -12.19 21.08 -29.37
CA GLU A 157 -13.43 21.62 -29.89
C GLU A 157 -13.25 23.03 -30.48
N ARG A 158 -12.51 23.90 -29.79
CA ARG A 158 -12.18 25.24 -30.32
C ARG A 158 -11.36 25.16 -31.59
N ALA A 159 -10.39 24.26 -31.65
CA ALA A 159 -9.55 24.05 -32.84
C ALA A 159 -10.37 23.49 -34.02
N ARG A 160 -11.36 22.63 -33.75
CA ARG A 160 -12.24 22.04 -34.76
C ARG A 160 -13.41 22.93 -35.17
N ARG A 161 -13.75 23.98 -34.39
CA ARG A 161 -14.92 24.83 -34.61
C ARG A 161 -15.00 25.40 -36.04
N ASN A 162 -13.86 25.74 -36.64
CA ASN A 162 -13.78 26.30 -37.98
C ASN A 162 -13.42 25.26 -39.06
N ASN A 163 -13.30 23.98 -38.69
CA ASN A 163 -12.91 22.92 -39.61
C ASN A 163 -14.14 22.10 -40.02
N LEU A 164 -14.46 22.14 -41.31
CA LEU A 164 -15.52 21.31 -41.88
C LEU A 164 -14.91 20.02 -42.45
N ARG A 165 -15.41 18.85 -42.01
CA ARG A 165 -15.05 17.57 -42.62
C ARG A 165 -16.07 17.22 -43.69
N ILE A 166 -15.66 17.32 -44.95
CA ILE A 166 -16.47 16.94 -46.11
C ILE A 166 -16.08 15.52 -46.51
N ARG A 167 -17.07 14.62 -46.58
CA ARG A 167 -16.89 13.22 -46.99
C ARG A 167 -17.42 13.02 -48.40
N ASN A 168 -17.02 11.94 -49.06
CA ASN A 168 -17.45 11.56 -50.41
C ASN A 168 -17.04 12.55 -51.51
N ILE A 169 -15.88 13.18 -51.37
CA ILE A 169 -15.26 13.92 -52.46
C ILE A 169 -14.68 12.89 -53.45
N PRO A 170 -15.02 12.96 -54.74
CA PRO A 170 -14.44 12.06 -55.74
C PRO A 170 -12.91 12.09 -55.71
N GLU A 171 -12.28 10.91 -55.64
CA GLU A 171 -10.81 10.77 -55.58
C GLU A 171 -10.11 11.29 -56.85
N SER A 172 -10.86 11.43 -57.96
CA SER A 172 -10.37 12.01 -59.21
C SER A 172 -10.02 13.51 -59.09
N ILE A 173 -10.47 14.19 -58.04
CA ILE A 173 -10.19 15.60 -57.81
C ILE A 173 -8.86 15.72 -57.10
N SER A 174 -7.87 16.32 -57.78
CA SER A 174 -6.58 16.61 -57.16
C SER A 174 -6.70 17.70 -56.09
N GLN A 175 -5.76 17.70 -55.14
CA GLN A 175 -5.74 18.65 -54.04
C GLN A 175 -5.66 20.11 -54.50
N ASP A 176 -4.95 20.37 -55.61
CA ASP A 176 -4.83 21.71 -56.21
C ASP A 176 -6.16 22.24 -56.77
N ASN A 177 -7.07 21.34 -57.18
CA ASN A 177 -8.37 21.67 -57.75
C ASN A 177 -9.51 21.59 -56.73
N LEU A 178 -9.24 21.15 -55.50
CA LEU A 178 -10.23 20.94 -54.45
C LEU A 178 -10.99 22.24 -54.08
N ALA A 179 -10.28 23.36 -54.01
CA ALA A 179 -10.88 24.66 -53.67
C ALA A 179 -11.92 25.11 -54.73
N THR A 180 -11.61 24.90 -56.00
CA THR A 180 -12.51 25.23 -57.12
C THR A 180 -13.74 24.33 -57.10
N TYR A 181 -13.55 23.02 -56.95
CA TYR A 181 -14.64 22.06 -56.83
C TYR A 181 -15.58 22.38 -55.66
N LEU A 182 -15.03 22.68 -54.47
CA LEU A 182 -15.83 23.04 -53.30
C LEU A 182 -16.61 24.34 -53.52
N SER A 183 -16.02 25.33 -54.20
CA SER A 183 -16.70 26.58 -54.54
C SER A 183 -17.91 26.36 -55.44
N GLU A 184 -17.78 25.51 -56.47
CA GLU A 184 -18.90 25.15 -57.36
C GLU A 184 -19.96 24.34 -56.63
N PHE A 185 -19.55 23.34 -55.84
CA PHE A 185 -20.44 22.54 -55.01
C PHE A 185 -21.28 23.40 -54.06
N PHE A 186 -20.66 24.35 -53.35
CA PHE A 186 -21.38 25.24 -52.45
C PHE A 186 -22.26 26.26 -53.18
N LYS A 187 -21.93 26.68 -54.41
CA LYS A 187 -22.83 27.51 -55.23
C LYS A 187 -24.12 26.75 -55.58
N VAL A 188 -23.99 25.50 -56.02
CA VAL A 188 -25.15 24.65 -56.32
C VAL A 188 -26.01 24.41 -55.07
N LEU A 189 -25.38 24.22 -53.91
CA LEU A 189 -26.12 24.09 -52.65
C LEU A 189 -26.81 25.39 -52.22
N LYS A 190 -26.15 26.55 -52.33
CA LYS A 190 -26.74 27.85 -51.96
C LYS A 190 -27.95 28.20 -52.82
N ILE A 191 -27.91 27.90 -54.12
CA ILE A 191 -29.05 28.09 -55.03
C ILE A 191 -30.26 27.25 -54.57
N ASN A 192 -30.04 26.08 -53.96
CA ASN A 192 -31.13 25.24 -53.45
C ASN A 192 -31.62 25.60 -52.03
N ILE A 193 -30.86 26.38 -51.26
CA ILE A 193 -31.26 26.77 -49.90
C ILE A 193 -32.22 27.96 -49.94
N GLU A 194 -32.03 28.91 -50.85
CA GLU A 194 -32.92 30.08 -50.98
C GLU A 194 -34.35 29.68 -51.40
N ASP A 195 -34.52 28.54 -52.08
CA ASP A 195 -35.85 28.02 -52.48
C ASP A 195 -36.51 27.07 -51.45
N LYS A 196 -35.82 26.67 -50.37
CA LYS A 196 -36.35 25.71 -49.37
C LYS A 196 -35.85 25.96 -47.93
N VAL A 197 -36.07 27.16 -47.38
CA VAL A 197 -35.96 27.35 -45.92
C VAL A 197 -37.32 27.12 -45.25
N ASP A 198 -37.54 25.86 -44.85
CA ASP A 198 -38.50 25.50 -43.79
C ASP A 198 -37.71 24.68 -42.74
N PHE A 199 -36.87 25.38 -41.97
CA PHE A 199 -36.01 24.76 -40.95
C PHE A 199 -36.83 24.40 -39.71
N ARG A 200 -37.49 23.23 -39.72
CA ARG A 200 -37.83 22.54 -38.47
C ARG A 200 -36.55 21.92 -37.88
N LEU A 201 -35.86 22.70 -37.05
CA LEU A 201 -34.83 22.23 -36.13
C LEU A 201 -35.48 21.31 -35.08
N SER A 202 -35.55 20.01 -35.36
CA SER A 202 -35.72 19.02 -34.30
C SER A 202 -34.39 18.86 -33.58
N LEU A 203 -34.27 19.50 -32.41
CA LEU A 203 -33.27 19.14 -31.41
C LEU A 203 -33.42 17.64 -31.10
N LEU A 204 -32.42 16.83 -31.47
CA LEU A 204 -32.15 15.60 -30.73
C LEU A 204 -31.15 15.95 -29.62
N ARG A 205 -31.69 16.05 -28.39
CA ARG A 205 -30.92 15.80 -27.18
C ARG A 205 -30.52 14.33 -27.18
N PHE A 206 -29.24 14.04 -27.08
CA PHE A 206 -28.68 12.91 -26.35
C PHE A 206 -27.40 13.37 -25.68
#